data_AF-A0A3N7CPR5-F1
#
_entry.id   AF-A0A3N7CPR5-F1
#
_cell.length_a   1.000
_cell.length_b   1.000
_cell.length_c   1.000
_cell.angle_alpha   90.00
_cell.angle_beta   90.00
_cell.angle_gamma   90.00
#
_symmetry.space_group_name_H-M   'P 1'
#
loop_
_entity.id
_entity.type
_entity.pdbx_description
1 polymer ?
#
loop_
_entity_poly.entity_id
_entity_poly.type
_entity_poly.pdbx_seq_one_letter_code
_entity_poly.pdbx_strand_id
1 'polypeptide(L)'
;MEFDFYTRYLSLGEEDLFYILNNPEKHQPKAVESARQVLQERGIGEDDFKAYKKKTTAAFVDERAQDYGEYDIFNSIEGSDLINPKMDKYHKRIMALSVFQGIFAYFGIIMAIRNMIIFDYCTVESLFGIMYRFAFFPLLIYFLYKKKPWGWILFVFNLILPIPSYLRSIYGTLSRGMYDDWNIGFLVGQLVTYILLFLLLRFMCFRYVHQYYGISVARRKQVLKYSVLILLAIEFLSYLFRQLYP
;
A
#
# COMPACT_ATOMS: atom_id res chain seq x y z
N MET A 1 12.48 35.89 -38.70
CA MET A 1 11.46 35.15 -39.46
C MET A 1 10.39 34.77 -38.45
N GLU A 2 9.20 35.36 -38.53
CA GLU A 2 8.11 35.10 -37.58
C GLU A 2 7.52 33.72 -37.91
N PHE A 3 7.44 32.84 -36.92
CA PHE A 3 6.97 31.47 -37.13
C PHE A 3 5.44 31.46 -37.16
N ASP A 4 4.87 31.00 -38.28
CA ASP A 4 3.42 30.89 -38.44
C ASP A 4 2.92 29.53 -37.92
N PHE A 5 2.39 29.55 -36.69
CA PHE A 5 1.83 28.37 -36.04
C PHE A 5 0.58 27.85 -36.76
N TYR A 6 -0.24 28.75 -37.32
CA TYR A 6 -1.52 28.39 -37.94
C TYR A 6 -1.30 27.53 -39.18
N THR A 7 -0.45 27.97 -40.12
CA THR A 7 -0.15 27.22 -41.34
C THR A 7 0.41 25.83 -41.04
N ARG A 8 1.27 25.72 -40.01
CA ARG A 8 1.81 24.42 -39.59
C ARG A 8 0.73 23.52 -39.01
N TYR A 9 -0.18 24.08 -38.20
CA TYR A 9 -1.19 23.33 -37.45
C TYR A 9 -2.34 22.82 -38.32
N LEU A 10 -2.55 23.40 -39.50
CA LEU A 10 -3.47 22.85 -40.51
C LEU A 10 -3.14 21.41 -40.89
N SER A 11 -1.86 21.02 -40.83
CA SER A 11 -1.40 19.65 -41.14
C SER A 11 -1.48 18.68 -39.96
N LEU A 12 -1.70 19.16 -38.73
CA LEU A 12 -1.70 18.33 -37.53
C LEU A 12 -3.04 17.60 -37.32
N GLY A 13 -2.97 16.43 -36.68
CA GLY A 13 -4.16 15.69 -36.25
C GLY A 13 -4.88 16.38 -35.10
N GLU A 14 -6.15 16.03 -34.87
CA GLU A 14 -6.96 16.58 -33.76
C GLU A 14 -6.33 16.30 -32.40
N GLU A 15 -5.73 15.12 -32.23
CA GLU A 15 -5.07 14.70 -30.99
C GLU A 15 -3.92 15.63 -30.60
N ASP A 16 -3.09 16.04 -31.58
CA ASP A 16 -1.96 16.96 -31.35
C ASP A 16 -2.44 18.37 -30.98
N LEU A 17 -3.49 18.84 -31.65
CA LEU A 17 -4.08 20.15 -31.37
C LEU A 17 -4.69 20.19 -29.97
N PHE A 18 -5.39 19.12 -29.58
CA PHE A 18 -5.89 18.99 -28.22
C PHE A 18 -4.78 18.85 -27.18
N TYR A 19 -3.67 18.17 -27.51
CA TYR A 19 -2.50 18.12 -26.63
C TYR A 19 -1.95 19.51 -26.33
N ILE A 20 -1.82 20.35 -27.36
CA ILE A 20 -1.35 21.75 -27.22
C ILE A 20 -2.29 22.55 -26.32
N LEU A 21 -3.62 22.43 -26.54
CA LEU A 21 -4.62 23.12 -25.72
C LEU A 21 -4.65 22.65 -24.26
N ASN A 22 -4.28 21.39 -23.99
CA ASN A 22 -4.31 20.83 -22.64
C ASN A 22 -3.01 21.05 -21.84
N ASN A 23 -1.94 21.55 -22.49
CA ASN A 23 -0.66 21.89 -21.85
C ASN A 23 -0.22 23.34 -22.19
N PRO A 24 -1.05 24.38 -21.94
CA PRO A 24 -0.76 25.74 -22.35
C PRO A 24 0.56 26.30 -21.78
N GLU A 25 1.00 25.82 -20.62
CA GLU A 25 2.26 26.19 -19.97
C GLU A 25 3.52 25.73 -20.72
N LYS A 26 3.39 24.72 -21.59
CA LYS A 26 4.50 24.19 -22.41
C LYS A 26 4.58 24.83 -23.80
N HIS A 27 3.60 25.65 -24.16
CA HIS A 27 3.47 26.22 -25.49
C HIS A 27 3.39 27.74 -25.45
N GLN A 28 3.77 28.39 -26.54
CA GLN A 28 3.64 29.84 -26.64
C GLN A 28 2.15 30.22 -26.73
N PRO A 29 1.71 31.35 -26.15
CA PRO A 29 0.30 31.77 -26.21
C PRO A 29 -0.27 31.81 -27.63
N LYS A 30 0.51 32.33 -28.60
CA LYS A 30 0.15 32.34 -30.02
C LYS A 30 -0.11 30.93 -30.58
N ALA A 31 0.66 29.93 -30.13
CA ALA A 31 0.47 28.54 -30.55
C ALA A 31 -0.83 27.96 -29.99
N VAL A 32 -1.18 28.29 -28.74
CA VAL A 32 -2.45 27.86 -28.12
C VAL A 32 -3.64 28.49 -28.85
N GLU A 33 -3.55 29.76 -29.21
CA GLU A 33 -4.57 30.47 -29.99
C GLU A 33 -4.73 29.87 -31.39
N SER A 34 -3.63 29.65 -32.12
CA SER A 34 -3.67 29.03 -33.45
C SER A 34 -4.26 27.61 -33.40
N ALA A 35 -3.93 26.81 -32.39
CA ALA A 35 -4.52 25.47 -32.24
C ALA A 35 -6.03 25.52 -32.00
N ARG A 36 -6.50 26.49 -31.18
CA ARG A 36 -7.93 26.72 -30.95
C ARG A 36 -8.64 27.13 -32.24
N GLN A 37 -8.03 28.03 -33.01
CA GLN A 37 -8.59 28.50 -34.27
C GLN A 37 -8.74 27.36 -35.28
N VAL A 38 -7.69 26.54 -35.46
CA VAL A 38 -7.74 25.39 -36.39
C VAL A 38 -8.84 24.39 -35.99
N LEU A 39 -9.02 24.11 -34.69
CA LEU A 39 -10.08 23.23 -34.22
C LEU A 39 -11.48 23.82 -34.47
N GLN A 40 -11.66 25.12 -34.24
CA GLN A 40 -12.92 25.82 -34.52
C GLN A 40 -13.27 25.79 -36.00
N GLU A 41 -12.30 26.02 -36.89
CA GLU A 41 -12.50 25.94 -38.34
C GLU A 41 -12.83 24.52 -38.83
N ARG A 42 -12.36 23.49 -38.11
CA ARG A 42 -12.74 22.08 -38.33
C ARG A 42 -14.12 21.73 -37.77
N GLY A 43 -14.83 22.68 -37.15
CA GLY A 43 -16.15 22.47 -36.57
C GLY A 43 -16.14 21.71 -35.24
N ILE A 44 -14.97 21.60 -34.59
CA ILE A 44 -14.82 20.90 -33.32
C ILE A 44 -15.13 21.88 -32.19
N GLY A 45 -16.21 21.60 -31.45
CA GLY A 45 -16.73 22.49 -30.42
C GLY A 45 -16.02 22.34 -29.07
N GLU A 46 -16.35 23.24 -28.12
CA GLU A 46 -15.88 23.11 -26.74
C GLU A 46 -16.36 21.81 -26.06
N ASP A 47 -17.48 21.26 -26.49
CA ASP A 47 -18.03 20.03 -25.91
C ASP A 47 -17.23 18.79 -26.35
N ASP A 48 -16.70 18.78 -27.57
CA ASP A 48 -15.76 17.76 -28.05
C ASP A 48 -14.42 17.87 -27.30
N PHE A 49 -13.97 19.10 -27.03
CA PHE A 49 -12.79 19.32 -26.19
C PHE A 49 -12.99 18.80 -24.76
N LYS A 50 -14.16 19.04 -24.14
CA LYS A 50 -14.49 18.48 -22.83
C LYS A 50 -14.53 16.94 -22.85
N ALA A 51 -15.10 16.37 -23.91
CA ALA A 51 -15.15 14.91 -24.10
C ALA A 51 -13.74 14.32 -24.28
N TYR A 52 -12.90 14.96 -25.08
CA TYR A 52 -11.50 14.59 -25.28
C TYR A 52 -10.73 14.69 -23.97
N LYS A 53 -10.82 15.81 -23.23
CA LYS A 53 -10.18 16.00 -21.92
C LYS A 53 -10.59 14.92 -20.92
N LYS A 54 -11.86 14.50 -20.94
CA LYS A 54 -12.35 13.41 -20.09
C LYS A 54 -11.76 12.05 -20.52
N LYS A 55 -11.65 11.78 -21.82
CA LYS A 55 -10.99 10.58 -22.37
C LYS A 55 -9.49 10.55 -22.07
N THR A 56 -8.77 11.63 -22.32
CA THR A 56 -7.33 11.72 -22.04
C THR A 56 -7.04 11.73 -20.56
N THR A 57 -7.84 12.37 -19.70
CA THR A 57 -7.64 12.25 -18.23
C THR A 57 -7.83 10.80 -17.76
N ALA A 58 -8.80 10.06 -18.32
CA ALA A 58 -8.96 8.64 -18.01
C ALA A 58 -7.80 7.79 -18.57
N ALA A 59 -7.37 8.04 -19.80
CA ALA A 59 -6.29 7.31 -20.46
C ALA A 59 -4.91 7.62 -19.84
N PHE A 60 -4.59 8.88 -19.53
CA PHE A 60 -3.35 9.27 -18.84
C PHE A 60 -3.29 8.75 -17.41
N VAL A 61 -4.42 8.57 -16.72
CA VAL A 61 -4.44 7.91 -15.40
C VAL A 61 -4.08 6.43 -15.52
N ASP A 62 -4.53 5.75 -16.59
CA ASP A 62 -4.19 4.36 -16.85
C ASP A 62 -2.78 4.17 -17.44
N GLU A 63 -2.30 5.10 -18.26
CA GLU A 63 -0.99 5.06 -18.91
C GLU A 63 0.13 5.50 -17.96
N ARG A 64 -0.08 6.57 -17.16
CA ARG A 64 0.85 6.88 -16.04
C ARG A 64 0.86 5.77 -14.99
N ALA A 65 -0.26 5.08 -14.76
CA ALA A 65 -0.27 3.92 -13.87
C ALA A 65 0.60 2.75 -14.36
N GLN A 66 0.94 2.72 -15.65
CA GLN A 66 1.86 1.75 -16.24
C GLN A 66 3.30 2.28 -16.31
N ASP A 67 3.51 3.58 -16.50
CA ASP A 67 4.81 4.21 -16.73
C ASP A 67 5.49 4.83 -15.49
N TYR A 68 5.00 4.58 -14.26
CA TYR A 68 5.73 4.86 -13.01
C TYR A 68 6.90 3.87 -12.77
N GLY A 69 7.71 3.65 -13.81
CA GLY A 69 9.11 3.30 -13.68
C GLY A 69 9.92 4.55 -13.35
N GLU A 70 10.71 4.48 -12.29
CA GLU A 70 11.92 5.31 -12.09
C GLU A 70 11.85 6.83 -11.90
N TYR A 71 10.70 7.49 -11.79
CA TYR A 71 10.73 8.85 -11.23
C TYR A 71 10.95 8.81 -9.71
N ASP A 72 12.00 9.49 -9.28
CA ASP A 72 12.41 9.65 -7.88
C ASP A 72 11.37 10.50 -7.12
N ILE A 73 10.31 9.83 -6.66
CA ILE A 73 9.12 10.39 -6.01
C ILE A 73 9.43 11.09 -4.68
N PHE A 74 10.68 11.07 -4.19
CA PHE A 74 11.04 11.81 -2.99
C PHE A 74 11.11 13.33 -3.17
N ASN A 75 11.19 13.83 -4.41
CA ASN A 75 11.27 15.28 -4.65
C ASN A 75 9.99 15.93 -5.19
N SER A 76 8.88 15.20 -5.41
CA SER A 76 7.69 15.78 -6.05
C SER A 76 6.33 15.49 -5.41
N ILE A 77 6.26 14.94 -4.19
CA ILE A 77 4.96 14.74 -3.52
C ILE A 77 5.02 15.24 -2.08
N GLU A 78 5.21 16.55 -1.93
CA GLU A 78 4.36 17.31 -1.02
C GLU A 78 3.15 17.78 -1.84
N GLY A 79 1.99 17.15 -1.63
CA GLY A 79 0.72 17.66 -2.14
C GLY A 79 0.38 17.33 -3.59
N SER A 80 0.10 16.06 -3.91
CA SER A 80 -0.85 15.79 -4.99
C SER A 80 -2.25 15.73 -4.40
N ASP A 81 -2.93 16.88 -4.32
CA ASP A 81 -4.32 17.06 -3.89
C ASP A 81 -5.36 16.43 -4.85
N LEU A 82 -4.93 15.53 -5.74
CA LEU A 82 -5.80 14.60 -6.47
C LEU A 82 -6.27 13.48 -5.53
N ILE A 83 -6.90 13.86 -4.41
CA ILE A 83 -7.55 12.93 -3.48
C ILE A 83 -8.80 12.43 -4.18
N ASN A 84 -8.69 11.29 -4.87
CA ASN A 84 -9.85 10.57 -5.34
C ASN A 84 -10.71 10.20 -4.10
N PRO A 85 -11.93 10.73 -3.94
CA PRO A 85 -12.73 10.54 -2.73
C PRO A 85 -13.07 9.06 -2.47
N LYS A 86 -13.04 8.21 -3.51
CA LYS A 86 -13.18 6.76 -3.34
C LYS A 86 -11.97 6.16 -2.59
N MET A 87 -10.77 6.68 -2.81
CA MET A 87 -9.54 6.19 -2.16
C MET A 87 -9.50 6.54 -0.68
N ASP A 88 -9.98 7.72 -0.29
CA ASP A 88 -10.05 8.12 1.11
C ASP A 88 -10.96 7.17 1.93
N LYS A 89 -12.05 6.69 1.32
CA LYS A 89 -12.93 5.68 1.92
C LYS A 89 -12.21 4.35 2.17
N TYR A 90 -11.40 3.87 1.22
CA TYR A 90 -10.62 2.64 1.40
C TYR A 90 -9.51 2.80 2.42
N HIS A 91 -8.83 3.94 2.43
CA HIS A 91 -7.81 4.27 3.41
C HIS A 91 -8.38 4.26 4.85
N LYS A 92 -9.53 4.91 5.06
CA LYS A 92 -10.23 4.88 6.36
C LYS A 92 -10.61 3.46 6.77
N ARG A 93 -11.01 2.60 5.83
CA ARG A 93 -11.29 1.17 6.10
C ARG A 93 -10.02 0.41 6.50
N ILE A 94 -8.90 0.59 5.79
CA ILE A 94 -7.61 -0.01 6.17
C ILE A 94 -7.23 0.44 7.58
N MET A 95 -7.32 1.73 7.86
CA MET A 95 -6.99 2.29 9.16
C MET A 95 -7.88 1.69 10.26
N ALA A 96 -9.20 1.66 10.05
CA ALA A 96 -10.14 1.07 11.00
C ALA A 96 -9.84 -0.42 11.24
N LEU A 97 -9.60 -1.20 10.17
CA LEU A 97 -9.22 -2.61 10.28
C LEU A 97 -7.88 -2.79 10.99
N SER A 98 -6.91 -1.93 10.73
CA SER A 98 -5.59 -1.95 11.38
C SER A 98 -5.73 -1.68 12.86
N VAL A 99 -6.47 -0.63 13.25
CA VAL A 99 -6.75 -0.29 14.66
C VAL A 99 -7.49 -1.42 15.35
N PHE A 100 -8.53 -1.98 14.70
CA PHE A 100 -9.28 -3.11 15.23
C PHE A 100 -8.37 -4.33 15.44
N GLN A 101 -7.56 -4.70 14.45
CA GLN A 101 -6.55 -5.75 14.58
C GLN A 101 -5.59 -5.45 15.74
N GLY A 102 -5.18 -4.20 15.90
CA GLY A 102 -4.38 -3.72 17.03
C GLY A 102 -5.02 -4.02 18.36
N ILE A 103 -6.26 -3.58 18.57
CA ILE A 103 -7.02 -3.80 19.81
C ILE A 103 -7.08 -5.30 20.14
N PHE A 104 -7.38 -6.14 19.14
CA PHE A 104 -7.39 -7.60 19.33
C PHE A 104 -6.00 -8.16 19.67
N ALA A 105 -4.94 -7.66 19.03
CA ALA A 105 -3.58 -8.04 19.36
C ALA A 105 -3.19 -7.62 20.78
N TYR A 106 -3.57 -6.40 21.22
CA TYR A 106 -3.37 -5.92 22.59
C TYR A 106 -4.10 -6.82 23.60
N PHE A 107 -5.35 -7.18 23.33
CA PHE A 107 -6.09 -8.11 24.16
C PHE A 107 -5.39 -9.48 24.24
N GLY A 108 -4.93 -10.01 23.10
CA GLY A 108 -4.16 -11.25 23.05
C GLY A 108 -2.87 -11.18 23.85
N ILE A 109 -2.18 -10.03 23.85
CA ILE A 109 -0.99 -9.80 24.67
C ILE A 109 -1.33 -9.79 26.17
N ILE A 110 -2.39 -9.10 26.59
CA ILE A 110 -2.83 -9.09 27.99
C ILE A 110 -3.14 -10.52 28.46
N MET A 111 -3.83 -11.30 27.63
CA MET A 111 -4.10 -12.71 27.93
C MET A 111 -2.83 -13.55 27.98
N ALA A 112 -1.87 -13.31 27.08
CA ALA A 112 -0.58 -13.98 27.09
C ALA A 112 0.22 -13.65 28.38
N ILE A 113 0.30 -12.38 28.77
CA ILE A 113 0.96 -11.96 30.03
C ILE A 113 0.28 -12.59 31.24
N ARG A 114 -1.05 -12.57 31.29
CA ARG A 114 -1.81 -13.23 32.37
C ARG A 114 -1.47 -14.71 32.46
N ASN A 115 -1.42 -15.42 31.33
CA ASN A 115 -1.06 -16.84 31.31
C ASN A 115 0.39 -17.06 31.75
N MET A 116 1.33 -16.20 31.35
CA MET A 116 2.73 -16.29 31.80
C MET A 116 2.84 -16.15 33.32
N ILE A 117 2.06 -15.23 33.92
CA ILE A 117 2.05 -15.02 35.38
C ILE A 117 1.41 -16.22 36.11
N ILE A 118 0.31 -16.76 35.58
CA ILE A 118 -0.40 -17.88 36.22
C ILE A 118 0.38 -19.19 36.14
N PHE A 119 0.99 -19.48 35.00
CA PHE A 119 1.66 -20.76 34.73
C PHE A 119 3.18 -20.72 34.92
N ASP A 120 3.72 -19.59 35.41
CA ASP A 120 5.15 -19.34 35.62
C ASP A 120 6.01 -19.69 34.38
N TYR A 121 5.48 -19.39 33.20
CA TYR A 121 6.08 -19.75 31.91
C TYR A 121 6.45 -18.49 31.12
N CYS A 122 7.44 -17.75 31.63
CA CYS A 122 7.92 -16.53 30.99
C CYS A 122 9.19 -16.80 30.18
N THR A 123 9.06 -16.98 28.87
CA THR A 123 10.24 -17.07 28.00
C THR A 123 10.63 -15.69 27.48
N VAL A 124 11.95 -15.44 27.40
CA VAL A 124 12.51 -14.20 26.82
C VAL A 124 12.00 -13.97 25.40
N GLU A 125 11.83 -15.05 24.61
CA GLU A 125 11.25 -15.00 23.25
C GLU A 125 9.84 -14.40 23.26
N SER A 126 9.01 -14.80 24.23
CA SER A 126 7.63 -14.34 24.33
C SER A 126 7.53 -12.87 24.75
N LEU A 127 8.34 -12.46 25.73
CA LEU A 127 8.43 -11.05 26.15
C LEU A 127 8.93 -10.16 25.01
N PHE A 128 9.98 -10.58 24.30
CA PHE A 128 10.51 -9.82 23.17
C PHE A 128 9.48 -9.64 22.06
N GLY A 129 8.74 -10.71 21.72
CA GLY A 129 7.66 -10.66 20.73
C GLY A 129 6.53 -9.69 21.14
N ILE A 130 6.18 -9.66 22.43
CA ILE A 130 5.20 -8.73 22.98
C ILE A 130 5.69 -7.28 22.87
N MET A 131 6.91 -7.00 23.33
CA MET A 131 7.48 -5.66 23.34
C MET A 131 7.63 -5.09 21.93
N TYR A 132 8.11 -5.92 20.99
CA TYR A 132 8.19 -5.57 19.57
C TYR A 132 6.84 -5.12 19.03
N ARG A 133 5.77 -5.89 19.24
CA ARG A 133 4.43 -5.52 18.76
C ARG A 133 3.91 -4.23 19.40
N PHE A 134 4.15 -4.06 20.71
CA PHE A 134 3.76 -2.85 21.43
C PHE A 134 4.47 -1.59 20.91
N ALA A 135 5.75 -1.69 20.55
CA ALA A 135 6.52 -0.56 20.05
C ALA A 135 6.20 -0.22 18.59
N PHE A 136 6.04 -1.25 17.75
CA PHE A 136 5.84 -1.07 16.31
C PHE A 136 4.41 -0.64 15.94
N PHE A 137 3.40 -1.06 16.71
CA PHE A 137 2.02 -0.82 16.34
C PHE A 137 1.59 0.66 16.40
N PRO A 138 1.95 1.46 17.42
CA PRO A 138 1.68 2.90 17.43
C PRO A 138 2.35 3.63 16.27
N LEU A 139 3.60 3.26 15.94
CA LEU A 139 4.34 3.82 14.81
C LEU A 139 3.64 3.50 13.48
N LEU A 140 3.19 2.26 13.31
CA LEU A 140 2.40 1.83 12.17
C LEU A 140 1.16 2.72 11.98
N ILE A 141 0.34 2.87 13.02
CA ILE A 141 -0.88 3.68 12.96
C ILE A 141 -0.56 5.14 12.66
N TYR A 142 0.47 5.69 13.30
CA TYR A 142 0.93 7.05 13.04
C TYR A 142 1.33 7.27 11.57
N PHE A 143 2.14 6.39 11.00
CA PHE A 143 2.59 6.52 9.61
C PHE A 143 1.46 6.26 8.60
N LEU A 144 0.55 5.34 8.89
CA LEU A 144 -0.66 5.14 8.10
C LEU A 144 -1.52 6.42 8.12
N TYR A 145 -1.74 7.02 9.29
CA TYR A 145 -2.47 8.28 9.44
C TYR A 145 -1.82 9.44 8.68
N LYS A 146 -0.50 9.55 8.73
CA LYS A 146 0.27 10.53 7.96
C LYS A 146 0.41 10.18 6.47
N LYS A 147 -0.21 9.09 6.00
CA LYS A 147 -0.18 8.62 4.61
C LYS A 147 1.24 8.46 4.05
N LYS A 148 2.22 8.16 4.91
CA LYS A 148 3.62 8.04 4.50
C LYS A 148 3.87 6.64 3.90
N PRO A 149 4.78 6.50 2.92
CA PRO A 149 5.14 5.20 2.34
C PRO A 149 5.60 4.18 3.40
N TRP A 150 6.28 4.66 4.44
CA TRP A 150 6.70 3.87 5.59
C TRP A 150 5.55 3.18 6.32
N GLY A 151 4.35 3.78 6.35
CA GLY A 151 3.18 3.17 6.96
C GLY A 151 2.75 1.89 6.25
N TRP A 152 2.78 1.90 4.91
CA TRP A 152 2.51 0.71 4.11
C TRP A 152 3.59 -0.36 4.29
N ILE A 153 4.87 0.04 4.31
CA ILE A 153 6.00 -0.89 4.52
C ILE A 153 5.87 -1.58 5.87
N LEU A 154 5.70 -0.80 6.95
CA LEU A 154 5.50 -1.32 8.30
C LEU A 154 4.27 -2.22 8.39
N PHE A 155 3.21 -1.90 7.63
CA PHE A 155 2.01 -2.73 7.60
C PHE A 155 2.30 -4.11 7.01
N VAL A 156 3.02 -4.18 5.89
CA VAL A 156 3.43 -5.44 5.27
C VAL A 156 4.31 -6.26 6.23
N PHE A 157 5.27 -5.63 6.90
CA PHE A 157 6.07 -6.31 7.93
C PHE A 157 5.21 -6.84 9.08
N ASN A 158 4.27 -6.03 9.59
CA ASN A 158 3.36 -6.43 10.65
C ASN A 158 2.45 -7.61 10.25
N LEU A 159 2.12 -7.74 8.97
CA LEU A 159 1.34 -8.88 8.46
C LEU A 159 2.19 -10.15 8.28
N ILE A 160 3.43 -10.03 7.81
CA ILE A 160 4.28 -11.17 7.45
C ILE A 160 5.00 -11.76 8.67
N LEU A 161 5.55 -10.91 9.55
CA LEU A 161 6.37 -11.34 10.69
C LEU A 161 5.69 -12.34 11.63
N PRO A 162 4.38 -12.22 11.95
CA PRO A 162 3.71 -13.18 12.81
C PRO A 162 3.51 -14.58 12.23
N ILE A 163 3.64 -14.76 10.91
CA ILE A 163 3.24 -15.98 10.21
C ILE A 163 3.94 -17.22 10.77
N PRO A 164 5.27 -17.27 10.96
CA PRO A 164 5.95 -18.45 11.48
C PRO A 164 5.54 -18.81 12.91
N SER A 165 5.40 -17.82 13.80
CA SER A 165 4.97 -18.05 15.18
C SER A 165 3.57 -18.66 15.22
N TYR A 166 2.66 -18.18 14.37
CA TYR A 166 1.33 -18.74 14.25
C TYR A 166 1.35 -20.15 13.63
N LEU A 167 2.18 -20.41 12.60
CA LEU A 167 2.30 -21.74 11.99
C LEU A 167 2.83 -22.76 13.01
N ARG A 168 3.85 -22.36 13.77
CA ARG A 168 4.41 -23.16 14.86
C ARG A 168 3.38 -23.43 15.95
N SER A 169 2.55 -22.44 16.26
CA SER A 169 1.49 -22.60 17.24
C SER A 169 0.40 -23.55 16.76
N ILE A 170 -0.03 -23.45 15.50
CA ILE A 170 -0.97 -24.42 14.89
C ILE A 170 -0.39 -25.82 14.92
N TYR A 171 0.87 -25.98 14.47
CA TYR A 171 1.56 -27.26 14.50
C TYR A 171 1.64 -27.83 15.93
N GLY A 172 1.98 -27.00 16.92
CA GLY A 172 2.00 -27.36 18.33
C GLY A 172 0.65 -27.87 18.82
N THR A 173 -0.43 -27.14 18.51
CA THR A 173 -1.80 -27.53 18.86
C THR A 173 -2.21 -28.85 18.20
N LEU A 174 -1.89 -29.04 16.92
CA LEU A 174 -2.20 -30.28 16.18
C LEU A 174 -1.40 -31.47 16.70
N SER A 175 -0.11 -31.28 17.00
CA SER A 175 0.79 -32.35 17.46
C SER A 175 0.47 -32.87 18.86
N ARG A 176 -0.06 -32.02 19.75
CA ARG A 176 -0.45 -32.40 21.12
C ARG A 176 -1.86 -32.99 21.21
N GLY A 177 -2.61 -33.00 20.10
CA GLY A 177 -4.00 -33.44 20.02
C GLY A 177 -5.01 -32.41 20.54
N MET A 178 -6.20 -32.39 19.92
CA MET A 178 -7.31 -31.48 20.27
C MET A 178 -8.14 -32.04 21.43
N TYR A 179 -7.51 -32.24 22.59
CA TYR A 179 -8.18 -32.92 23.72
C TYR A 179 -9.05 -32.00 24.59
N ASP A 180 -9.00 -30.68 24.39
CA ASP A 180 -9.73 -29.69 25.20
C ASP A 180 -10.35 -28.62 24.27
N ASP A 181 -11.59 -28.22 24.58
CA ASP A 181 -12.33 -27.13 23.93
C ASP A 181 -11.52 -25.83 23.86
N TRP A 182 -10.65 -25.60 24.86
CA TRP A 182 -9.73 -24.47 24.86
C TRP A 182 -8.78 -24.47 23.64
N ASN A 183 -8.23 -25.63 23.28
CA ASN A 183 -7.32 -25.77 22.15
C ASN A 183 -8.04 -25.58 20.81
N ILE A 184 -9.30 -26.02 20.72
CA ILE A 184 -10.15 -25.81 19.54
C ILE A 184 -10.46 -24.32 19.37
N GLY A 185 -10.91 -23.64 20.44
CA GLY A 185 -11.18 -22.20 20.41
C GLY A 185 -9.96 -21.37 20.03
N PHE A 186 -8.79 -21.73 20.56
CA PHE A 186 -7.53 -21.09 20.22
C PHE A 186 -7.14 -21.31 18.74
N LEU A 187 -7.27 -22.53 18.22
CA LEU A 187 -7.02 -22.84 16.82
C LEU A 187 -7.95 -22.07 15.88
N VAL A 188 -9.25 -22.02 16.20
CA VAL A 188 -10.24 -21.25 15.42
C VAL A 188 -9.86 -19.76 15.41
N GLY A 189 -9.49 -19.19 16.56
CA GLY A 189 -9.03 -17.81 16.65
C GLY A 189 -7.79 -17.53 15.79
N GLN A 190 -6.84 -18.47 15.74
CA GLN A 190 -5.66 -18.37 14.87
C GLN A 190 -6.03 -18.42 13.39
N LEU A 191 -6.91 -19.35 12.98
CA LEU A 191 -7.36 -19.46 11.59
C LEU A 191 -8.11 -18.22 11.13
N VAL A 192 -9.01 -17.68 11.96
CA VAL A 192 -9.70 -16.40 11.67
C VAL A 192 -8.68 -15.27 11.51
N THR A 193 -7.67 -15.22 12.39
CA THR A 193 -6.59 -14.23 12.28
C THR A 193 -5.83 -14.38 10.96
N TYR A 194 -5.51 -15.60 10.52
CA TYR A 194 -4.85 -15.84 9.23
C TYR A 194 -5.68 -15.37 8.04
N ILE A 195 -6.98 -15.67 8.05
CA ILE A 195 -7.88 -15.24 6.99
C ILE A 195 -7.90 -13.71 6.94
N LEU A 196 -8.01 -13.04 8.09
CA LEU A 196 -7.95 -11.58 8.16
C LEU A 196 -6.62 -11.01 7.68
N LEU A 197 -5.49 -11.56 8.11
CA LEU A 197 -4.15 -11.14 7.67
C LEU A 197 -3.97 -11.31 6.16
N PHE A 198 -4.43 -12.45 5.61
CA PHE A 198 -4.36 -12.73 4.18
C PHE A 198 -5.25 -11.76 3.37
N LEU A 199 -6.47 -11.50 3.85
CA LEU A 199 -7.37 -10.53 3.22
C LEU A 199 -6.77 -9.12 3.26
N LEU A 200 -6.16 -8.71 4.38
CA LEU A 200 -5.47 -7.44 4.51
C LEU A 200 -4.24 -7.36 3.59
N LEU A 201 -3.43 -8.41 3.51
CA LEU A 201 -2.27 -8.47 2.62
C LEU A 201 -2.72 -8.36 1.17
N ARG A 202 -3.71 -9.16 0.77
CA ARG A 202 -4.30 -9.11 -0.58
C ARG A 202 -4.84 -7.72 -0.89
N PHE A 203 -5.56 -7.11 0.05
CA PHE A 203 -6.11 -5.77 -0.10
C PHE A 203 -5.01 -4.73 -0.27
N MET A 204 -3.94 -4.81 0.52
CA MET A 204 -2.78 -3.92 0.40
C MET A 204 -2.00 -4.15 -0.89
N CYS A 205 -2.10 -5.33 -1.49
CA CYS A 205 -1.50 -5.63 -2.79
C CYS A 205 -2.29 -5.05 -3.98
N PHE A 206 -3.51 -4.53 -3.81
CA PHE A 206 -4.26 -3.89 -4.90
C PHE A 206 -3.52 -2.64 -5.44
N ARG A 207 -3.46 -2.51 -6.77
CA ARG A 207 -2.82 -1.39 -7.49
C ARG A 207 -3.20 -0.02 -6.93
N TYR A 208 -4.47 0.17 -6.62
CA TYR A 208 -5.03 1.40 -6.09
C TYR A 208 -4.41 1.85 -4.75
N VAL A 209 -4.13 0.91 -3.85
CA VAL A 209 -3.58 1.24 -2.53
C VAL A 209 -2.13 1.71 -2.66
N HIS A 210 -1.34 1.09 -3.54
CA HIS A 210 0.07 1.50 -3.74
C HIS A 210 0.20 2.91 -4.31
N GLN A 211 -0.65 3.26 -5.28
CA GLN A 211 -0.69 4.60 -5.86
C GLN A 211 -1.01 5.65 -4.78
N TYR A 212 -1.92 5.33 -3.87
CA TYR A 212 -2.27 6.20 -2.76
C TYR A 212 -1.11 6.49 -1.80
N TYR A 213 -0.22 5.50 -1.58
CA TYR A 213 0.97 5.66 -0.74
C TYR A 213 2.24 6.05 -1.53
N GLY A 214 2.13 6.30 -2.84
CA GLY A 214 3.27 6.66 -3.70
C GLY A 214 4.32 5.55 -3.83
N ILE A 215 3.92 4.28 -3.81
CA ILE A 215 4.84 3.13 -3.83
C ILE A 215 4.93 2.54 -5.24
N SER A 216 6.14 2.56 -5.81
CA SER A 216 6.41 1.94 -7.09
C SER A 216 6.33 0.40 -7.04
N VAL A 217 6.02 -0.21 -8.18
CA VAL A 217 5.94 -1.69 -8.30
C VAL A 217 7.29 -2.35 -7.98
N ALA A 218 8.40 -1.72 -8.36
CA ALA A 218 9.74 -2.18 -8.05
C ALA A 218 10.00 -2.19 -6.53
N ARG A 219 9.66 -1.09 -5.84
CA ARG A 219 9.81 -0.97 -4.39
C ARG A 219 8.93 -1.99 -3.65
N ARG A 220 7.73 -2.27 -4.15
CA ARG A 220 6.87 -3.34 -3.60
C ARG A 220 7.56 -4.70 -3.65
N LYS A 221 8.13 -5.08 -4.81
CA LYS A 221 8.86 -6.35 -4.96
C LYS A 221 10.05 -6.41 -4.00
N GLN A 222 10.80 -5.30 -3.86
CA GLN A 222 11.91 -5.21 -2.93
C GLN A 222 11.47 -5.35 -1.47
N VAL A 223 10.42 -4.63 -1.04
CA VAL A 223 9.90 -4.72 0.34
C VAL A 223 9.44 -6.15 0.63
N LEU A 224 8.67 -6.78 -0.25
CA LEU A 224 8.26 -8.17 -0.07
C LEU A 224 9.46 -9.12 0.02
N LYS A 225 10.45 -8.97 -0.87
CA LYS A 225 11.69 -9.76 -0.85
C LYS A 225 12.44 -9.58 0.48
N TYR A 226 12.65 -8.34 0.93
CA TYR A 226 13.34 -8.06 2.17
C TYR A 226 12.55 -8.51 3.40
N SER A 227 11.22 -8.37 3.40
CA SER A 227 10.38 -8.89 4.49
C SER A 227 10.51 -10.40 4.62
N VAL A 228 10.55 -11.15 3.50
CA VAL A 228 10.78 -12.60 3.53
C VAL A 228 12.21 -12.93 3.99
N LEU A 229 13.23 -12.21 3.53
CA LEU A 229 14.61 -12.45 3.98
C LEU A 229 14.80 -12.16 5.47
N ILE A 230 14.23 -11.06 5.98
CA ILE A 230 14.25 -10.72 7.40
C ILE A 230 13.51 -11.79 8.21
N LEU A 231 12.37 -12.27 7.72
CA LEU A 231 11.63 -13.36 8.35
C LEU A 231 12.49 -14.62 8.50
N LEU A 232 13.16 -15.03 7.42
CA LEU A 232 14.04 -16.21 7.43
C LEU A 232 15.23 -16.02 8.38
N ALA A 233 15.81 -14.81 8.41
CA ALA A 233 16.91 -14.48 9.31
C ALA A 233 16.47 -14.53 10.78
N ILE A 234 15.30 -13.98 11.11
CA ILE A 234 14.73 -14.05 12.47
C ILE A 234 14.50 -15.51 12.87
N GLU A 235 13.87 -16.31 12.02
CA GLU A 235 13.62 -17.73 12.31
C GLU A 235 14.92 -18.53 12.49
N PHE A 236 15.93 -18.27 11.66
CA PHE A 236 17.25 -18.89 11.79
C PHE A 236 17.94 -18.51 13.11
N LEU A 237 17.91 -17.23 13.48
CA LEU A 237 18.45 -16.75 14.76
C LEU A 237 17.69 -17.34 15.95
N SER A 238 16.35 -17.40 15.90
CA SER A 238 15.53 -18.04 16.92
C SER A 238 15.83 -19.54 17.05
N TYR A 239 16.14 -20.22 15.94
CA TYR A 239 16.57 -21.61 15.96
C TYR A 239 17.93 -21.77 16.63
N LEU A 240 18.93 -20.95 16.26
CA LEU A 240 20.26 -20.98 16.88
C LEU A 240 20.18 -20.70 18.39
N PHE A 241 19.36 -19.72 18.79
CA PHE A 241 19.19 -19.38 20.19
C PHE A 241 18.64 -20.56 21.01
N ARG A 242 17.68 -21.32 20.46
CA ARG A 242 17.14 -22.53 21.11
C ARG A 242 18.15 -23.67 21.23
N GLN A 243 19.12 -23.77 20.31
CA GLN A 243 20.19 -24.77 20.40
C GLN A 243 21.25 -24.40 21.44
N LEU A 244 21.47 -23.11 21.68
CA LEU A 244 22.47 -22.61 22.62
C LEU A 244 21.95 -22.55 24.07
N TYR A 245 20.64 -22.41 24.27
CA TYR A 245 20.00 -22.29 25.58
C TYR A 245 18.85 -23.31 25.71
N PRO A 246 19.16 -24.59 26.02
CA PRO A 246 18.18 -25.64 26.24
C PRO A 246 17.36 -25.47 27.52
#